data_AF-A0A3A8PW06-F1
#
_entry.id   AF-A0A3A8PW06-F1
#
_cell.length_a   1.000
_cell.length_b   1.000
_cell.length_c   1.000
_cell.angle_alpha   90.00
_cell.angle_beta   90.00
_cell.angle_gamma   90.00
#
_symmetry.space_group_name_H-M   'P 1'
#
loop_
_entity.id
_entity.type
_entity.pdbx_description
1 polymer ?
#
loop_
_entity_poly.entity_id
_entity_poly.type
_entity_poly.pdbx_seq_one_letter_code
_entity_poly.pdbx_strand_id
1 'polypeptide(L)'
;MHPLREFAQVYVAEAFIGFLFDHDILGFDWVGDKDPEEMRAEELPPAAVSIDRLQDAVGDFWNASGGRLLFYAYKSLDESARTPELRKYAYAEAQWEVSRTVHALCQTGRVYQPRGLPKGEVVLFTGSARKVLASNPHQLDSEALAHTTDDEYLAFQEEADREP
;
A
#
# COMPACT_ATOMS: atom_id res chain seq x y z
N MET A 1 3.08 -4.08 18.29
CA MET A 1 3.35 -3.54 16.94
C MET A 1 2.47 -4.30 15.99
N HIS A 2 1.65 -3.63 15.18
CA HIS A 2 0.68 -4.29 14.30
C HIS A 2 1.39 -4.62 12.97
N PRO A 3 1.77 -5.88 12.71
CA PRO A 3 2.72 -6.22 11.65
C PRO A 3 2.25 -5.81 10.26
N LEU A 4 0.93 -5.82 10.02
CA LEU A 4 0.36 -5.37 8.75
C LEU A 4 0.24 -3.86 8.61
N ARG A 5 0.29 -3.09 9.71
CA ARG A 5 0.16 -1.63 9.65
C ARG A 5 1.41 -0.98 9.06
N GLU A 6 2.59 -1.40 9.51
CA GLU A 6 3.85 -0.93 8.93
C GLU A 6 3.96 -1.34 7.46
N PHE A 7 3.58 -2.59 7.15
CA PHE A 7 3.53 -3.08 5.78
C PHE A 7 2.61 -2.23 4.89
N ALA A 8 1.41 -1.89 5.37
CA ALA A 8 0.45 -1.06 4.65
C ALA A 8 0.98 0.37 4.41
N GLN A 9 1.52 1.02 5.45
CA GLN A 9 2.00 2.40 5.38
C GLN A 9 3.28 2.58 4.52
N VAL A 10 4.08 1.52 4.41
CA VAL A 10 5.31 1.53 3.63
C VAL A 10 5.06 0.99 2.23
N TYR A 11 4.76 -0.29 2.08
CA TYR A 11 4.77 -0.94 0.77
C TYR A 11 3.47 -0.74 -0.01
N VAL A 12 2.32 -0.85 0.66
CA VAL A 12 1.02 -0.70 -0.05
C VAL A 12 0.71 0.75 -0.35
N ALA A 13 1.09 1.68 0.54
CA ALA A 13 1.04 3.09 0.24
C ALA A 13 1.92 3.46 -0.97
N GLU A 14 3.09 2.83 -1.13
CA GLU A 14 3.92 3.06 -2.31
C GLU A 14 3.30 2.50 -3.58
N ALA A 15 2.80 1.27 -3.53
CA ALA A 15 2.08 0.68 -4.66
C ALA A 15 0.89 1.54 -5.07
N PHE A 16 0.19 2.12 -4.08
CA PHE A 16 -0.90 3.05 -4.34
C PHE A 16 -0.41 4.36 -4.97
N ILE A 17 0.72 4.92 -4.52
CA ILE A 17 1.33 6.09 -5.19
C ILE A 17 1.65 5.78 -6.65
N GLY A 18 2.24 4.62 -6.94
CA GLY A 18 2.48 4.16 -8.31
C GLY A 18 1.19 4.09 -9.14
N PHE A 19 0.14 3.49 -8.59
CA PHE A 19 -1.20 3.46 -9.20
C PHE A 19 -1.73 4.87 -9.50
N LEU A 20 -1.57 5.83 -8.59
CA LEU A 20 -2.01 7.22 -8.81
C LEU A 20 -1.24 7.91 -9.95
N PHE A 21 0.04 7.58 -10.15
CA PHE A 21 0.81 8.06 -11.30
C PHE A 21 0.39 7.38 -12.61
N ASP A 22 0.27 6.05 -12.61
CA ASP A 22 -0.11 5.26 -13.79
C ASP A 22 -1.51 5.64 -14.34
N HIS A 23 -2.38 6.13 -13.46
CA HIS A 23 -3.73 6.58 -13.80
C HIS A 23 -3.90 8.10 -13.90
N ASP A 24 -2.81 8.88 -13.85
CA ASP A 24 -2.81 10.35 -13.93
C ASP A 24 -3.80 11.02 -12.94
N ILE A 25 -3.90 10.45 -11.73
CA ILE A 25 -4.81 10.95 -10.68
C ILE A 25 -4.18 12.12 -9.92
N LEU A 26 -2.85 12.15 -9.84
CA LEU A 26 -2.11 13.24 -9.18
C LEU A 26 -2.11 14.54 -9.99
N GLY A 27 -2.58 14.52 -11.25
CA GLY A 27 -2.60 15.68 -12.15
C GLY A 27 -1.20 16.25 -12.33
N PHE A 28 -0.29 15.42 -12.84
CA PHE A 28 1.15 15.71 -12.91
C PHE A 28 1.47 16.66 -14.08
N ASP A 29 0.92 17.88 -14.03
CA ASP A 29 1.37 19.00 -14.87
C ASP A 29 2.51 19.71 -14.15
N TRP A 30 3.69 19.09 -14.13
CA TRP A 30 4.87 19.67 -13.51
C TRP A 30 5.36 20.88 -14.32
N VAL A 31 5.24 22.08 -13.74
CA VAL A 31 5.72 23.34 -14.33
C VAL A 31 6.95 23.82 -13.57
N GLY A 32 8.13 23.27 -13.89
CA GLY A 32 9.40 23.67 -13.29
C GLY A 32 10.62 23.05 -13.98
N ASP A 33 11.74 23.78 -14.00
CA ASP A 33 12.99 23.34 -14.66
C ASP A 33 13.76 22.25 -13.88
N LYS A 34 13.34 21.93 -12.65
CA LYS A 34 13.99 20.93 -11.78
C LYS A 34 13.13 19.69 -11.65
N ASP A 35 13.78 18.54 -11.66
CA ASP A 35 13.18 17.26 -11.35
C ASP A 35 12.73 17.22 -9.88
N PRO A 36 11.48 16.81 -9.56
CA PRO A 36 11.02 16.62 -8.18
C PRO A 36 11.95 15.76 -7.30
N GLU A 37 12.69 14.82 -7.91
CA GLU A 37 13.67 13.98 -7.20
C GLU A 37 14.86 14.78 -6.66
N GLU A 38 15.21 15.89 -7.33
CA GLU A 38 16.37 16.74 -6.98
C GLU A 38 16.01 17.91 -6.06
N MET A 39 14.72 18.08 -5.77
CA MET A 39 14.20 19.20 -4.98
C MET A 39 14.23 18.94 -3.49
N ARG A 40 14.41 20.01 -2.72
CA ARG A 40 14.25 19.94 -1.26
C ARG A 40 12.77 19.84 -0.91
N ALA A 41 12.46 19.27 0.26
CA ALA A 41 11.08 19.05 0.69
C ALA A 41 10.25 20.34 0.73
N GLU A 42 10.87 21.49 1.03
CA GLU A 42 10.21 22.80 1.10
C GLU A 42 9.93 23.40 -0.29
N GLU A 43 10.55 22.87 -1.34
CA GLU A 43 10.40 23.34 -2.71
C GLU A 43 9.30 22.58 -3.46
N LEU A 44 8.84 21.44 -2.92
CA LEU A 44 7.82 20.61 -3.54
C LEU A 44 6.43 21.22 -3.34
N PRO A 45 5.68 21.47 -4.42
CA PRO A 45 4.29 21.89 -4.30
C PRO A 45 3.42 20.73 -3.80
N PRO A 46 2.38 21.00 -3.00
CA PRO A 46 1.36 20.01 -2.70
C PRO A 46 0.68 19.50 -3.98
N ALA A 47 0.29 18.23 -4.00
CA ALA A 47 -0.53 17.70 -5.08
C ALA A 47 -1.95 18.29 -5.01
N ALA A 48 -2.51 18.66 -6.17
CA ALA A 48 -3.83 19.30 -6.27
C ALA A 48 -5.01 18.33 -6.07
N VAL A 49 -4.74 17.06 -5.78
CA VAL A 49 -5.75 16.01 -5.60
C VAL A 49 -6.52 16.19 -4.29
N SER A 50 -7.85 16.09 -4.34
CA SER A 50 -8.70 16.13 -3.15
C SER A 50 -8.67 14.82 -2.36
N ILE A 51 -8.99 14.87 -1.06
CA ILE A 51 -9.13 13.68 -0.24
C ILE A 51 -10.21 12.73 -0.77
N ASP A 52 -11.31 13.25 -1.28
CA ASP A 52 -12.41 12.44 -1.84
C ASP A 52 -11.93 11.64 -3.06
N ARG A 53 -11.16 12.28 -3.95
CA ARG A 53 -10.60 11.61 -5.12
C ARG A 53 -9.56 10.54 -4.74
N LEU A 54 -8.82 10.75 -3.66
CA LEU A 54 -7.92 9.71 -3.11
C LEU A 54 -8.69 8.55 -2.48
N GLN A 55 -9.87 8.80 -1.89
CA GLN A 55 -10.73 7.75 -1.34
C GLN A 55 -11.39 6.90 -2.43
N ASP A 56 -11.82 7.52 -3.53
CA ASP A 56 -12.31 6.78 -4.69
C ASP A 56 -11.19 5.92 -5.30
N ALA A 57 -10.02 6.55 -5.53
CA ALA A 57 -8.87 5.88 -6.12
C ALA A 57 -8.34 4.72 -5.26
N VAL A 58 -8.37 4.83 -3.93
CA VAL A 58 -7.93 3.71 -3.07
C VAL A 58 -8.88 2.53 -3.18
N GLY A 59 -10.18 2.75 -3.41
CA GLY A 59 -11.14 1.68 -3.67
C GLY A 59 -10.85 0.94 -4.98
N ASP A 60 -10.60 1.68 -6.05
CA ASP A 60 -10.21 1.11 -7.36
C ASP A 60 -8.89 0.32 -7.25
N PHE A 61 -7.89 0.91 -6.59
CA PHE A 61 -6.62 0.25 -6.32
C PHE A 61 -6.80 -1.02 -5.48
N TRP A 62 -7.66 -1.00 -4.46
CA TRP A 62 -7.89 -2.16 -3.60
C TRP A 62 -8.45 -3.34 -4.37
N ASN A 63 -9.38 -3.06 -5.30
CA ASN A 63 -9.99 -4.06 -6.17
C ASN A 63 -9.02 -4.56 -7.25
N ALA A 64 -8.11 -3.70 -7.72
CA ALA A 64 -7.14 -4.07 -8.75
C ALA A 64 -6.00 -4.93 -8.21
N SER A 65 -5.39 -4.53 -7.09
CA SER A 65 -4.19 -5.19 -6.55
C SER A 65 -3.99 -4.98 -5.05
N GLY A 66 -4.33 -3.81 -4.51
CA GLY A 66 -4.04 -3.42 -3.12
C GLY A 66 -4.57 -4.40 -2.08
N GLY A 67 -5.80 -4.89 -2.26
CA GLY A 67 -6.40 -5.86 -1.35
C GLY A 67 -5.71 -7.22 -1.39
N ARG A 68 -5.25 -7.65 -2.57
CA ARG A 68 -4.47 -8.89 -2.74
C ARG A 68 -3.07 -8.77 -2.12
N LEU A 69 -2.43 -7.60 -2.18
CA LEU A 69 -1.15 -7.36 -1.50
C LEU A 69 -1.27 -7.54 0.02
N LEU A 70 -2.31 -6.96 0.64
CA LEU A 70 -2.56 -7.12 2.08
C LEU A 70 -2.94 -8.56 2.44
N PHE A 71 -3.73 -9.22 1.59
CA PHE A 71 -4.06 -10.62 1.78
C PHE A 71 -2.81 -11.51 1.76
N TYR A 72 -1.91 -11.31 0.80
CA TYR A 72 -0.64 -12.05 0.73
C TYR A 72 0.21 -11.85 1.98
N ALA A 73 0.30 -10.60 2.48
CA ALA A 73 1.00 -10.30 3.72
C ALA A 73 0.34 -10.99 4.94
N TYR A 74 -1.00 -10.93 5.05
CA TYR A 74 -1.76 -11.61 6.10
C TYR A 74 -1.56 -13.13 6.07
N LYS A 75 -1.68 -13.75 4.89
CA LYS A 75 -1.46 -15.19 4.66
C LYS A 75 -0.04 -15.62 5.05
N SER A 76 0.92 -14.70 4.95
CA SER A 76 2.32 -14.93 5.27
C SER A 76 2.68 -14.83 6.75
N LEU A 77 1.74 -14.42 7.61
CA LEU A 77 1.92 -14.40 9.06
C LEU A 77 1.91 -15.81 9.65
N ASP A 78 2.48 -15.95 10.84
CA ASP A 78 2.39 -17.20 11.61
C ASP A 78 0.93 -17.47 11.98
N GLU A 79 0.52 -18.74 12.05
CA GLU A 79 -0.87 -19.10 12.37
C GLU A 79 -1.37 -18.48 13.68
N SER A 80 -0.53 -18.45 14.71
CA SER A 80 -0.84 -17.83 16.00
C SER A 80 -1.01 -16.31 15.94
N ALA A 81 -0.53 -15.64 14.88
CA ALA A 81 -0.64 -14.19 14.69
C ALA A 81 -1.86 -13.82 13.81
N ARG A 82 -2.48 -14.77 13.11
CA ARG A 82 -3.63 -14.55 12.23
C ARG A 82 -4.93 -14.50 13.03
N THR A 83 -5.23 -13.34 13.61
CA THR A 83 -6.47 -13.11 14.35
C THR A 83 -7.60 -12.59 13.45
N PRO A 84 -8.87 -12.74 13.88
CA PRO A 84 -10.04 -12.11 13.24
C PRO A 84 -9.88 -10.59 13.02
N GLU A 85 -9.41 -9.86 14.03
CA GLU A 85 -9.23 -8.41 13.97
C GLU A 85 -8.19 -8.03 12.91
N LEU A 86 -7.12 -8.82 12.83
CA LEU A 86 -6.07 -8.61 11.84
C LEU A 86 -6.54 -8.92 10.42
N ARG A 87 -7.46 -9.88 10.27
CA ARG A 87 -8.14 -10.19 9.00
C ARG A 87 -8.99 -9.00 8.55
N LYS A 88 -9.87 -8.49 9.42
CA LYS A 88 -10.71 -7.30 9.14
C LYS A 88 -9.88 -6.08 8.79
N TYR A 89 -8.79 -5.86 9.52
CA TYR A 89 -7.85 -4.80 9.20
C TYR A 89 -7.31 -4.93 7.77
N ALA A 90 -6.78 -6.11 7.43
CA ALA A 90 -6.17 -6.36 6.12
C ALA A 90 -7.18 -6.26 4.97
N TYR A 91 -8.44 -6.64 5.21
CA TYR A 91 -9.51 -6.57 4.23
C TYR A 91 -10.01 -5.14 3.99
N ALA A 92 -10.36 -4.41 5.04
CA ALA A 92 -11.14 -3.17 4.93
C ALA A 92 -10.46 -1.95 5.58
N GLU A 93 -9.94 -2.07 6.80
CA GLU A 93 -9.50 -0.88 7.55
C GLU A 93 -8.18 -0.29 7.01
N ALA A 94 -7.31 -1.13 6.44
CA ALA A 94 -6.02 -0.70 5.89
C ALA A 94 -6.18 0.31 4.73
N GLN A 95 -7.29 0.28 3.99
CA GLN A 95 -7.60 1.25 2.92
C GLN A 95 -7.57 2.70 3.44
N TRP A 96 -8.17 2.92 4.62
CA TRP A 96 -8.20 4.22 5.26
C TRP A 96 -6.83 4.69 5.71
N GLU A 97 -5.97 3.77 6.16
CA GLU A 97 -4.61 4.11 6.56
C GLU A 97 -3.72 4.43 5.36
N VAL A 98 -3.85 3.66 4.29
CA VAL A 98 -3.13 3.90 3.03
C VAL A 98 -3.53 5.25 2.44
N SER A 99 -4.83 5.53 2.30
CA SER A 99 -5.31 6.81 1.75
C SER A 99 -4.88 8.00 2.62
N ARG A 100 -4.97 7.90 3.95
CA ARG A 100 -4.49 8.95 4.86
C ARG A 100 -2.99 9.17 4.79
N THR A 101 -2.21 8.09 4.69
CA THR A 101 -0.75 8.16 4.57
C THR A 101 -0.36 8.88 3.28
N VAL A 102 -0.97 8.50 2.16
CA VAL A 102 -0.72 9.13 0.86
C VAL A 102 -1.24 10.56 0.82
N HIS A 103 -2.40 10.86 1.39
CA HIS A 103 -2.89 12.22 1.50
C HIS A 103 -1.93 13.15 2.25
N ALA A 104 -1.34 12.70 3.36
CA ALA A 104 -0.33 13.49 4.07
C ALA A 104 0.93 13.78 3.22
N LEU A 105 1.30 12.85 2.33
CA LEU A 105 2.39 13.06 1.38
C LEU A 105 1.99 14.05 0.28
N CYS A 106 0.76 13.94 -0.24
CA CYS A 106 0.21 14.89 -1.20
C CYS A 106 0.23 16.32 -0.64
N GLN A 107 -0.15 16.51 0.63
CA GLN A 107 -0.16 17.82 1.29
C GLN A 107 1.21 18.49 1.40
N THR A 108 2.29 17.71 1.34
CA THR A 108 3.67 18.21 1.48
C THR A 108 4.47 18.13 0.18
N GLY A 109 3.84 17.68 -0.92
CA GLY A 109 4.52 17.42 -2.18
C GLY A 109 5.49 16.22 -2.17
N ARG A 110 5.70 15.60 -1.01
CA ARG A 110 6.58 14.42 -0.85
C ARG A 110 6.09 13.17 -1.57
N VAL A 111 4.86 13.19 -2.10
CA VAL A 111 4.33 12.15 -2.99
C VAL A 111 5.11 12.08 -4.31
N TYR A 112 5.76 13.17 -4.73
CA TYR A 112 6.58 13.23 -5.94
C TYR A 112 8.02 12.79 -5.75
N GLN A 113 8.44 12.51 -4.50
CA GLN A 113 9.78 12.03 -4.22
C GLN A 113 9.79 10.51 -4.07
N PRO A 114 10.78 9.81 -4.64
CA PRO A 114 11.01 8.41 -4.34
C PRO A 114 11.26 8.28 -2.84
N ARG A 115 10.39 7.57 -2.13
CA ARG A 115 10.41 7.54 -0.65
C ARG A 115 11.55 6.72 -0.07
N GLY A 116 12.57 6.39 -0.88
CA GLY A 116 13.67 5.54 -0.48
C GLY A 116 13.15 4.25 0.12
N LEU A 117 12.19 3.60 -0.57
CA LEU A 117 11.84 2.21 -0.30
C LEU A 117 13.15 1.46 0.00
N PRO A 118 13.22 0.61 1.04
CA PRO A 118 14.44 -0.09 1.36
C PRO A 118 15.00 -0.68 0.06
N LYS A 119 16.17 -0.19 -0.37
CA LYS A 119 16.83 -0.76 -1.56
C LYS A 119 17.13 -2.21 -1.20
N GLY A 120 16.29 -3.13 -1.65
CA GLY A 120 16.32 -4.52 -1.23
C GLY A 120 14.92 -5.09 -0.98
N GLU A 121 14.89 -6.08 -0.11
CA GLU A 121 13.75 -6.97 0.11
C GLU A 121 12.55 -6.26 0.76
N VAL A 122 11.35 -6.65 0.34
CA VAL A 122 10.10 -6.36 1.06
C VAL A 122 10.02 -7.32 2.23
N VAL A 123 10.20 -6.83 3.45
CA VAL A 123 10.23 -7.65 4.67
C VAL A 123 8.99 -7.44 5.52
N LEU A 124 8.40 -8.53 5.98
CA LEU A 124 7.29 -8.58 6.94
C LEU A 124 7.75 -9.27 8.23
N PHE A 125 7.38 -8.73 9.39
CA PHE A 125 7.53 -9.44 10.65
C PHE A 125 6.30 -10.32 10.90
N THR A 126 6.47 -11.64 10.94
CA THR A 126 5.35 -12.61 10.96
C THR A 126 4.79 -12.87 12.36
N GLY A 127 5.43 -12.33 13.40
CA GLY A 127 5.15 -12.59 14.81
C GLY A 127 6.34 -13.23 15.52
N SER A 128 6.95 -14.24 14.90
CA SER A 128 8.15 -14.91 15.42
C SER A 128 9.44 -14.58 14.67
N ALA A 129 9.36 -14.19 13.39
CA ALA A 129 10.52 -13.95 12.56
C ALA A 129 10.31 -12.83 11.53
N ARG A 130 11.38 -12.41 10.88
CA ARG A 130 11.33 -11.61 9.64
C ARG A 130 11.22 -12.55 8.45
N LYS A 131 10.30 -12.26 7.55
CA LYS A 131 10.08 -12.99 6.30
C LYS A 131 10.19 -12.02 5.13
N VAL A 132 10.92 -12.43 4.10
CA VAL A 132 10.98 -11.73 2.82
C VAL A 132 9.76 -12.13 2.00
N LEU A 133 8.98 -11.14 1.59
CA LEU A 133 7.81 -11.32 0.72
C LEU A 133 8.14 -11.06 -0.75
N ALA A 134 9.14 -10.22 -1.03
CA ALA A 134 9.62 -9.99 -2.39
C ALA A 134 11.08 -9.53 -2.35
N SER A 135 11.86 -9.85 -3.38
CA SER A 135 13.28 -9.45 -3.44
C SER A 135 13.45 -7.94 -3.65
N ASN A 136 12.42 -7.28 -4.20
CA ASN A 136 12.31 -5.82 -4.29
C ASN A 136 10.84 -5.39 -4.38
N PRO A 137 10.52 -4.10 -4.16
CA PRO A 137 9.13 -3.62 -4.18
C PRO A 137 8.39 -3.84 -5.50
N HIS A 138 9.07 -3.80 -6.66
CA HIS A 138 8.43 -3.99 -7.96
C HIS A 138 7.95 -5.42 -8.21
N GLN A 139 8.52 -6.39 -7.49
CA GLN A 139 8.10 -7.79 -7.59
C GLN A 139 6.92 -8.14 -6.69
N LEU A 140 6.56 -7.26 -5.74
CA LEU A 140 5.59 -7.57 -4.70
C LEU A 140 4.23 -8.01 -5.26
N ASP A 141 3.75 -7.36 -6.32
CA ASP A 141 2.49 -7.73 -6.97
C ASP A 141 2.58 -9.11 -7.64
N SER A 142 3.66 -9.36 -8.39
CA SER A 142 3.88 -10.68 -9.01
C SER A 142 4.04 -11.81 -7.98
N GLU A 143 4.68 -11.55 -6.85
CA GLU A 143 4.82 -12.52 -5.75
C GLU A 143 3.47 -12.76 -5.07
N ALA A 144 2.68 -11.71 -4.84
CA ALA A 144 1.33 -11.84 -4.31
C ALA A 144 0.44 -12.69 -5.24
N LEU A 145 0.50 -12.46 -6.55
CA LEU A 145 -0.20 -13.27 -7.55
C LEU A 145 0.30 -14.72 -7.60
N ALA A 146 1.61 -14.96 -7.47
CA ALA A 146 2.17 -16.30 -7.47
C ALA A 146 1.81 -17.12 -6.22
N HIS A 147 1.56 -16.43 -5.09
CA HIS A 147 1.35 -17.06 -3.78
C HIS A 147 -0.08 -16.95 -3.24
N THR A 148 -1.00 -16.37 -4.01
CA THR A 148 -2.42 -16.30 -3.70
C THR A 148 -3.26 -16.71 -4.90
N THR A 149 -4.48 -17.18 -4.64
CA THR A 149 -5.47 -17.47 -5.69
C THR A 149 -6.70 -16.58 -5.53
N ASP A 150 -7.54 -16.50 -6.57
CA ASP A 150 -8.80 -15.77 -6.52
C ASP A 150 -9.75 -16.41 -5.48
N ASP A 151 -9.86 -17.74 -5.46
CA ASP A 151 -10.70 -18.47 -4.51
C ASP A 151 -10.27 -18.23 -3.05
N GLU A 152 -8.97 -18.26 -2.78
CA GLU A 152 -8.44 -17.96 -1.45
C GLU A 152 -8.71 -16.52 -1.03
N TYR A 153 -8.60 -15.58 -1.97
CA TYR A 153 -8.86 -14.17 -1.68
C TYR A 153 -10.35 -13.92 -1.41
N LEU A 154 -11.24 -14.52 -2.21
CA LEU A 154 -12.68 -14.46 -1.99
C LEU A 154 -13.07 -15.07 -0.63
N ALA A 155 -12.52 -16.24 -0.28
CA ALA A 155 -12.75 -16.85 1.01
C ALA A 155 -12.29 -15.95 2.17
N PHE A 156 -11.13 -15.30 2.02
CA PHE A 156 -10.62 -14.33 2.99
C PHE A 156 -11.57 -13.14 3.17
N GLN A 157 -12.14 -12.60 2.08
CA GLN A 157 -13.12 -11.52 2.13
C GLN A 157 -14.41 -11.97 2.85
N GLU A 158 -14.94 -13.14 2.47
CA GLU A 158 -16.14 -13.70 3.11
C GLU A 158 -15.96 -13.96 4.61
N GLU A 159 -14.79 -14.45 5.01
CA GLU A 159 -14.46 -14.67 6.42
C GLU A 159 -14.40 -13.35 7.20
N ALA A 160 -13.80 -12.31 6.62
CA ALA A 160 -13.72 -10.99 7.26
C ALA A 160 -15.10 -10.36 7.45
N ASP A 161 -16.00 -10.54 6.47
CA ASP A 161 -17.38 -10.02 6.51
C ASP A 161 -18.31 -10.79 7.48
N ARG A 162 -18.03 -12.07 7.74
CA ARG A 162 -18.83 -12.91 8.65
C ARG A 162 -18.52 -12.68 10.12
N GLU A 163 -17.34 -12.16 10.44
CA GLU A 163 -16.92 -11.96 11.82
C GLU A 163 -17.58 -10.69 12.41
N PRO A 164 -18.31 -10.77 13.54
CA PRO A 164 -18.97 -9.62 14.16
C PRO A 164 -17.99 -8.59 14.73
#